data_AF-X1NH38-F1
#
_entry.id   AF-X1NH38-F1
#
_cell.length_a   1.000
_cell.length_b   1.000
_cell.length_c   1.000
_cell.angle_alpha   90.00
_cell.angle_beta   90.00
_cell.angle_gamma   90.00
#
_symmetry.space_group_name_H-M   'P 1'
#
loop_
_entity.id
_entity.type
_entity.pdbx_description
1 polymer ?
#
loop_
_entity_poly.entity_id
_entity_poly.type
_entity_poly.pdbx_seq_one_letter_code
_entity_poly.pdbx_strand_id
1 'polypeptide(L)'
;MQEEIEFVRLVGNERRVGSYLASVSQHWQGKKGRFLMISPHDDDAALGAGLLIQLAKRENVPVYILIVTDGSMGYCSVDEKDSIAEIRR
;
A
#
# COMPACT_ATOMS: atom_id res chain seq x y z
N MET A 1 5.17 -7.95 23.91
CA MET A 1 3.70 -7.97 23.92
C MET A 1 3.26 -8.26 22.49
N GLN A 2 2.54 -9.34 22.23
CA GLN A 2 2.10 -9.65 20.88
C GLN A 2 0.86 -8.79 20.63
N GLU A 3 0.97 -7.79 19.77
CA GLU A 3 -0.16 -6.92 19.44
C GLU A 3 -1.28 -7.74 18.78
N GLU A 4 -2.46 -7.68 19.41
CA GLU A 4 -3.70 -8.25 18.89
C GLU A 4 -4.20 -7.34 17.77
N ILE A 5 -3.98 -7.74 16.52
CA ILE A 5 -4.44 -7.00 15.34
C ILE A 5 -5.77 -7.59 14.87
N GLU A 6 -6.79 -6.74 14.73
CA GLU A 6 -8.06 -7.07 14.08
C GLU A 6 -8.05 -6.56 12.64
N PHE A 7 -8.34 -7.45 11.69
CA PHE A 7 -8.51 -7.08 10.29
C PHE A 7 -9.97 -6.73 10.04
N VAL A 8 -10.22 -5.59 9.41
CA VAL A 8 -11.56 -5.10 9.11
C VAL A 8 -11.66 -4.72 7.64
N ARG A 9 -12.69 -5.21 6.96
CA ARG A 9 -13.05 -4.78 5.61
C ARG A 9 -14.48 -4.27 5.59
N LEU A 10 -14.67 -3.08 5.05
CA LEU A 10 -15.98 -2.48 4.81
C LEU A 10 -16.32 -2.61 3.33
N VAL A 11 -17.48 -3.21 3.01
CA VAL A 11 -17.99 -3.35 1.64
C VAL A 11 -19.46 -2.97 1.60
N GLY A 12 -19.78 -1.78 1.09
CA GLY A 12 -21.13 -1.23 1.19
C GLY A 12 -21.56 -1.12 2.67
N ASN A 13 -22.65 -1.81 3.03
CA ASN A 13 -23.15 -1.86 4.42
C ASN A 13 -22.57 -3.04 5.24
N GLU A 14 -21.68 -3.85 4.64
CA GLU A 14 -21.11 -5.03 5.30
C GLU A 14 -19.79 -4.69 6.00
N ARG A 15 -19.69 -5.02 7.30
CA ARG A 15 -18.43 -5.01 8.07
C ARG A 15 -17.96 -6.45 8.30
N ARG A 16 -16.88 -6.84 7.62
CA ARG A 16 -16.22 -8.13 7.83
C ARG A 16 -15.02 -7.95 8.75
N VAL A 17 -14.90 -8.88 9.70
CA VAL A 17 -13.86 -8.86 10.73
C VAL A 17 -13.19 -10.22 10.76
N GLY A 18 -11.88 -10.25 11.00
CA GLY A 18 -11.18 -11.49 11.28
C GLY A 18 -9.73 -11.29 11.65
N SER A 19 -9.04 -12.41 11.88
CA SER A 19 -7.65 -12.43 12.36
C SER A 19 -6.61 -12.47 11.24
N TYR A 20 -7.05 -12.55 9.98
CA TYR A 20 -6.18 -12.66 8.81
C TYR A 20 -6.71 -11.88 7.60
N LEU A 21 -5.86 -11.41 6.70
CA LEU A 21 -6.26 -10.82 5.41
C LEU A 21 -7.15 -11.76 4.61
N ALA A 22 -6.83 -13.05 4.61
CA ALA A 22 -7.62 -14.08 3.95
C ALA A 22 -9.08 -14.11 4.44
N SER A 23 -9.29 -13.89 5.75
CA SER A 23 -10.63 -13.97 6.37
C SER A 23 -11.53 -12.81 6.00
N VAL A 24 -10.96 -11.63 5.71
CA VAL A 24 -11.71 -10.44 5.29
C VAL A 24 -11.72 -10.24 3.77
N SER A 25 -10.97 -11.05 3.02
CA SER A 25 -10.84 -10.93 1.56
C SER A 25 -11.85 -11.79 0.80
N GLN A 26 -12.51 -11.19 -0.18
CA GLN A 26 -13.30 -11.94 -1.16
C GLN A 26 -12.37 -12.65 -2.16
N HIS A 27 -12.71 -13.89 -2.53
CA HIS A 27 -12.00 -14.70 -3.53
C HIS A 27 -10.50 -14.92 -3.24
N TRP A 28 -10.12 -15.04 -1.97
CA TRP A 28 -8.75 -15.31 -1.56
C TRP A 28 -8.18 -16.56 -2.25
N GLN A 29 -7.04 -16.42 -2.92
CA GLN A 29 -6.42 -17.49 -3.71
C GLN A 29 -5.38 -18.32 -2.93
N GLY A 30 -5.43 -18.27 -1.59
CA GLY A 30 -4.46 -18.95 -0.73
C GLY A 30 -3.03 -18.53 -1.06
N LYS A 31 -2.12 -19.52 -1.18
CA LYS A 31 -0.69 -19.30 -1.50
C LYS A 31 -0.44 -18.69 -2.89
N LYS A 32 -1.43 -18.62 -3.77
CA LYS A 32 -1.29 -18.02 -5.11
C LYS A 32 -1.51 -16.50 -5.11
N GLY A 33 -2.12 -15.97 -4.05
CA GLY A 33 -2.44 -14.55 -3.91
C GLY A 33 -1.17 -13.68 -3.91
N ARG A 34 -1.27 -12.54 -4.58
CA ARG A 34 -0.23 -11.50 -4.61
C ARG A 34 -0.92 -10.15 -4.76
N PHE A 35 -0.32 -9.11 -4.20
CA PHE A 35 -0.79 -7.73 -4.39
C PHE A 35 0.16 -6.98 -5.31
N LEU A 36 -0.43 -6.19 -6.20
CA LEU A 36 0.27 -5.20 -7.01
C LEU A 36 -0.35 -3.84 -6.68
N MET A 37 0.45 -2.95 -6.11
CA MET A 37 0.08 -1.56 -5.92
C MET A 37 0.57 -0.77 -7.14
N ILE A 38 -0.33 -0.13 -7.86
CA ILE A 38 0.01 0.75 -8.98
C ILE A 38 -0.19 2.18 -8.49
N SER A 39 0.88 2.96 -8.56
CA SER A 39 0.99 4.25 -7.89
C SER A 39 1.52 5.30 -8.87
N PRO A 40 0.90 6.50 -8.98
CA PRO A 40 1.44 7.57 -9.80
C PRO A 40 2.86 7.97 -9.38
N HIS A 41 3.05 8.22 -8.08
CA HIS A 41 4.33 8.59 -7.46
C HIS A 41 4.67 7.61 -6.33
N ASP A 42 5.89 7.69 -5.82
CA ASP A 42 6.44 6.78 -4.82
C ASP A 42 5.76 6.88 -3.44
N ASP A 43 5.35 8.08 -3.05
CA ASP A 43 4.67 8.35 -1.79
C ASP A 43 3.21 7.87 -1.76
N ASP A 44 2.49 7.89 -2.88
CA ASP A 44 1.06 7.52 -2.90
C ASP A 44 0.84 6.08 -2.41
N ALA A 45 1.73 5.13 -2.72
CA ALA A 45 1.63 3.76 -2.24
C ALA A 45 1.84 3.65 -0.72
N ALA A 46 2.76 4.45 -0.17
CA ALA A 46 3.04 4.50 1.26
C ALA A 46 1.88 5.15 2.02
N LEU A 47 1.39 6.30 1.54
CA LEU A 47 0.32 7.06 2.18
C LEU A 47 -1.04 6.37 2.03
N GLY A 48 -1.35 5.85 0.84
CA GLY A 48 -2.66 5.26 0.54
C GLY A 48 -2.79 3.80 0.98
N ALA A 49 -1.70 3.02 0.95
CA ALA A 49 -1.75 1.58 1.18
C ALA A 49 -0.71 1.06 2.19
N GLY A 50 0.07 1.93 2.85
CA GLY A 50 1.17 1.54 3.72
C GLY A 50 0.78 0.52 4.80
N LEU A 51 -0.34 0.74 5.49
CA LEU A 51 -0.83 -0.19 6.51
C LEU A 51 -1.21 -1.54 5.90
N LEU A 52 -1.90 -1.56 4.76
CA LEU A 52 -2.25 -2.80 4.07
C LEU A 52 -1.00 -3.57 3.60
N ILE A 53 0.02 -2.86 3.13
CA ILE A 53 1.31 -3.45 2.73
C ILE A 53 2.00 -4.09 3.94
N GLN A 54 2.01 -3.43 5.10
CA GLN A 54 2.58 -4.00 6.33
C GLN A 54 1.82 -5.26 6.79
N LEU A 55 0.49 -5.21 6.75
CA LEU A 55 -0.36 -6.36 7.06
C LEU A 55 -0.09 -7.55 6.11
N ALA A 56 0.04 -7.28 4.81
CA ALA A 56 0.38 -8.29 3.80
C ALA A 56 1.76 -8.91 4.07
N LYS A 57 2.77 -8.09 4.39
CA LYS A 57 4.10 -8.58 4.76
C LYS A 57 4.09 -9.44 6.02
N ARG A 58 3.33 -9.06 7.06
CA ARG A 58 3.17 -9.86 8.29
C ARG A 58 2.58 -11.24 8.01
N GLU A 59 1.69 -11.34 7.03
CA GLU A 59 1.10 -12.62 6.60
C GLU A 59 1.86 -13.33 5.47
N ASN A 60 3.07 -12.86 5.12
CA ASN A 60 3.88 -13.42 4.05
C ASN A 60 3.18 -13.43 2.67
N VAL A 61 2.31 -12.44 2.43
CA VAL A 61 1.68 -12.23 1.12
C VAL A 61 2.65 -11.41 0.25
N PRO A 62 3.02 -11.90 -0.95
CA PRO A 62 3.87 -11.13 -1.85
C PRO A 62 3.22 -9.80 -2.25
N VAL A 63 3.98 -8.72 -2.12
CA VAL A 63 3.58 -7.36 -2.53
C VAL A 63 4.58 -6.82 -3.53
N TYR A 64 4.06 -6.31 -4.64
CA TYR A 64 4.81 -5.60 -5.67
C TYR A 64 4.29 -4.17 -5.75
N ILE A 65 5.17 -3.22 -6.01
CA ILE A 65 4.82 -1.81 -6.15
C ILE A 65 5.35 -1.35 -7.51
N LEU A 66 4.46 -0.79 -8.32
CA LEU A 66 4.77 -0.19 -9.61
C LEU A 66 4.53 1.31 -9.51
N ILE A 67 5.62 2.08 -9.62
CA ILE A 67 5.55 3.55 -9.68
C ILE A 67 5.57 3.97 -11.15
N VAL A 68 4.58 4.77 -11.54
CA VAL A 68 4.34 5.12 -12.95
C VAL A 68 5.21 6.29 -13.41
N THR A 69 5.55 7.21 -12.51
CA THR A 69 6.35 8.40 -12.81
C THR A 69 7.52 8.55 -11.82
N ASP A 70 8.47 9.43 -12.13
CA ASP A 70 9.58 9.73 -11.22
C ASP A 70 9.24 10.82 -10.18
N GLY A 71 7.99 11.32 -10.16
CA GLY A 71 7.56 12.35 -9.22
C GLY A 71 8.28 13.69 -9.33
N SER A 72 9.00 13.94 -10.42
CA SER A 72 9.85 15.13 -10.62
C SER A 72 9.09 16.46 -10.62
N MET A 73 7.76 16.45 -10.76
CA MET A 73 6.93 17.67 -10.74
C MET A 73 6.45 18.07 -9.34
N GLY A 74 6.89 17.40 -8.28
CA GLY A 74 6.47 17.69 -6.90
C GLY A 74 7.23 18.82 -6.19
N TYR A 75 7.81 19.76 -6.93
CA TYR A 75 8.53 20.90 -6.36
C TYR A 75 7.57 21.91 -5.70
N CYS A 76 8.06 22.64 -4.69
CA CYS A 76 7.28 23.64 -3.96
C CYS A 76 7.43 25.04 -4.58
N SER A 77 8.47 25.25 -5.39
CA SER A 77 8.76 26.49 -6.11
C SER A 77 9.30 26.20 -7.51
N VAL A 78 9.15 27.14 -8.44
CA VAL A 78 9.63 26.99 -9.82
C VAL A 78 11.16 26.84 -9.87
N ASP A 79 11.88 27.45 -8.92
CA ASP A 79 13.33 27.39 -8.83
C ASP A 79 13.84 25.96 -8.53
N GLU A 80 13.00 25.10 -7.95
CA GLU A 80 13.33 23.71 -7.62
C GLU A 80 13.01 22.72 -8.75
N LYS A 81 12.42 23.17 -9.86
CA LYS A 81 11.93 22.28 -10.93
C LYS A 81 12.99 21.29 -11.43
N ASP A 82 14.23 21.76 -11.58
CA ASP A 82 15.33 20.96 -12.13
C ASP A 82 16.16 20.24 -11.03
N SER A 83 15.89 20.49 -9.74
CA SER A 83 16.68 19.99 -8.61
C SER A 83 15.88 19.17 -7.58
N ILE A 84 14.55 19.20 -7.63
CA ILE A 84 13.69 18.55 -6.63
C ILE A 84 13.94 17.05 -6.48
N ALA A 85 14.29 16.36 -7.56
CA ALA A 85 14.61 14.93 -7.53
C ALA A 85 15.90 14.63 -6.75
N GLU A 86 16.88 15.55 -6.76
CA GLU A 86 18.12 15.41 -5.98
C GLU A 86 17.90 15.71 -4.50
N ILE A 87 17.04 16.68 -4.19
CA ILE A 87 16.69 17.07 -2.81
C ILE A 87 15.99 15.92 -2.05
N ARG A 88 15.27 15.05 -2.77
CA ARG A 88 14.47 13.96 -2.19
C ARG A 88 15.22 12.63 -1.99
N ARG A 89 16.47 12.52 -2.45
CA ARG A 89 17.29 11.30 -2.28
C ARG A 89 17.80 11.14 -0.86
#